data_AF-A0A971X7D7-F1
#
_entry.id   AF-A0A971X7D7-F1
#
_cell.length_a   1.000
_cell.length_b   1.000
_cell.length_c   1.000
_cell.angle_alpha   90.00
_cell.angle_beta   90.00
_cell.angle_gamma   90.00
#
_symmetry.space_group_name_H-M   'P 1'
#
loop_
_entity.id
_entity.type
_entity.pdbx_description
1 polymer ?
#
loop_
_entity_poly.entity_id
_entity_poly.type
_entity_poly.pdbx_seq_one_letter_code
_entity_poly.pdbx_strand_id
1 'polypeptide(L)'
;VHEMSMMMSIALRFIPTLMEETDRIIKAQASRGADFDTGNFFERAKSFIPVLIPLFVSAFKRAEELATAMESRCYRGGIGRTRMKQLAFTDVDVKISLFLGAFMIIFILSAFVI
;
A
#
# COMPACT_ATOMS: atom_id res chain seq x y z
N VAL A 1 -17.25 3.32 1.83
CA VAL A 1 -15.94 3.77 2.39
C VAL A 1 -15.20 2.64 3.12
N HIS A 2 -15.86 1.88 4.01
CA HIS A 2 -15.25 0.75 4.73
C HIS A 2 -14.48 -0.24 3.83
N GLU A 3 -15.07 -0.64 2.71
CA GLU A 3 -14.43 -1.55 1.75
C GLU A 3 -13.15 -0.96 1.15
N MET A 4 -13.16 0.33 0.78
CA MET A 4 -11.94 1.00 0.31
C MET A 4 -10.87 1.06 1.41
N SER A 5 -11.24 1.40 2.65
CA SER A 5 -10.31 1.41 3.78
C SER A 5 -9.72 0.02 4.05
N MET A 6 -10.52 -1.04 3.92
CA MET A 6 -10.08 -2.42 4.03
C MET A 6 -9.10 -2.79 2.90
N MET A 7 -9.46 -2.53 1.64
CA MET A 7 -8.59 -2.79 0.48
C MET A 7 -7.26 -2.06 0.61
N MET A 8 -7.29 -0.78 0.99
CA MET A 8 -6.07 0.01 1.21
C MET A 8 -5.22 -0.56 2.36
N SER A 9 -5.84 -0.95 3.48
CA SER A 9 -5.10 -1.54 4.62
C SER A 9 -4.45 -2.87 4.26
N ILE A 10 -5.13 -3.71 3.46
CA ILE A 10 -4.59 -4.97 2.95
C ILE A 10 -3.43 -4.70 1.98
N ALA A 11 -3.62 -3.77 1.03
CA ALA A 11 -2.59 -3.38 0.08
C ALA A 11 -1.33 -2.88 0.79
N LEU A 12 -1.46 -1.94 1.73
CA LEU A 12 -0.34 -1.41 2.51
C LEU A 12 0.41 -2.49 3.28
N ARG A 13 -0.31 -3.47 3.83
CA ARG A 13 0.30 -4.62 4.52
C ARG A 13 1.00 -5.58 3.54
N PHE A 14 0.49 -5.75 2.33
CA PHE A 14 1.04 -6.70 1.35
C PHE A 14 2.18 -6.13 0.51
N ILE A 15 2.30 -4.80 0.35
CA ILE A 15 3.40 -4.18 -0.39
C ILE A 15 4.78 -4.68 0.11
N PRO A 16 5.12 -4.63 1.40
CA PRO A 16 6.42 -5.10 1.87
C PRO A 16 6.68 -6.57 1.55
N THR A 17 5.67 -7.43 1.77
CA THR A 17 5.83 -8.86 1.50
C THR A 17 5.96 -9.17 0.02
N LEU A 18 5.25 -8.44 -0.85
CA LEU A 18 5.37 -8.59 -2.31
C LEU A 18 6.74 -8.13 -2.80
N MET A 19 7.31 -7.06 -2.21
CA MET A 19 8.67 -6.63 -2.52
C MET A 19 9.70 -7.70 -2.13
N GLU A 20 9.62 -8.24 -0.91
CA GLU A 20 10.50 -9.33 -0.47
C GLU A 20 10.38 -10.61 -1.31
N GLU A 21 9.18 -10.91 -1.79
CA GLU A 21 8.92 -12.05 -2.68
C GLU A 21 9.47 -11.79 -4.08
N THR A 22 9.30 -10.58 -4.60
CA THR A 22 9.90 -10.14 -5.86
C THR A 22 11.42 -10.27 -5.82
N ASP A 23 12.07 -9.76 -4.78
CA ASP A 23 13.53 -9.86 -4.60
C ASP A 23 14.01 -11.31 -4.53
N ARG A 24 13.27 -12.17 -3.83
CA ARG A 24 13.59 -13.60 -3.78
C ARG A 24 13.47 -14.26 -5.14
N ILE A 25 12.42 -13.95 -5.91
CA ILE A 25 12.22 -14.50 -7.25
C ILE A 25 13.30 -14.00 -8.21
N ILE A 26 13.63 -12.70 -8.19
CA ILE A 26 14.69 -12.11 -9.03
C ILE A 26 16.03 -12.81 -8.75
N LYS A 27 16.42 -12.93 -7.48
CA LYS A 27 17.67 -13.62 -7.09
C LYS A 27 17.67 -15.09 -7.54
N ALA A 28 16.55 -15.80 -7.38
CA ALA A 28 16.43 -17.19 -7.81
C ALA A 28 16.54 -17.35 -9.34
N GLN A 29 15.95 -16.45 -10.11
CA GLN A 29 16.04 -16.46 -11.57
C GLN A 29 17.44 -16.07 -12.05
N ALA A 30 18.08 -15.09 -11.41
CA ALA A 30 19.47 -14.72 -11.69
C ALA A 30 20.42 -15.91 -11.43
N SER A 31 20.22 -16.67 -10.34
CA SER A 31 20.97 -17.91 -10.09
C SER A 31 20.72 -19.02 -11.13
N ARG A 32 19.59 -18.96 -11.85
CA ARG A 32 19.26 -19.87 -12.97
C ARG A 32 19.76 -19.34 -14.32
N GLY A 33 20.53 -18.25 -14.34
CA GLY A 33 21.10 -17.68 -15.55
C GLY A 33 20.20 -16.69 -16.28
N ALA A 34 19.13 -16.21 -15.65
CA ALA A 34 18.34 -15.11 -16.20
C ALA A 34 19.13 -13.79 -16.12
N ASP A 35 19.25 -13.10 -17.25
CA ASP A 35 19.85 -11.78 -17.34
C ASP A 35 18.76 -10.71 -17.51
N PHE A 36 18.73 -9.75 -16.59
CA PHE A 36 17.75 -8.66 -16.57
C PHE A 36 18.31 -7.34 -17.11
N ASP A 37 19.63 -7.26 -17.33
CA ASP A 37 20.32 -6.01 -17.62
C ASP A 37 20.84 -5.88 -19.05
N THR A 38 20.89 -6.98 -19.80
CA THR A 38 21.37 -6.98 -21.19
C THR A 38 20.22 -6.87 -22.19
N GLY A 39 20.49 -6.26 -23.34
CA GLY A 39 19.57 -6.18 -24.49
C GLY A 39 18.86 -4.83 -24.65
N ASN A 40 17.99 -4.77 -25.65
CA ASN A 40 17.13 -3.59 -25.90
C ASN A 40 15.97 -3.51 -24.88
N PHE A 41 15.24 -2.40 -24.86
CA PHE A 41 14.13 -2.19 -23.93
C PHE A 41 13.07 -3.31 -23.97
N PHE A 42 12.76 -3.84 -25.16
CA PHE A 42 11.79 -4.92 -25.34
C PHE A 42 12.31 -6.26 -24.81
N GLU A 43 13.58 -6.57 -25.00
CA GLU A 43 14.24 -7.77 -24.47
C GLU A 43 14.27 -7.74 -22.94
N ARG A 44 14.62 -6.59 -22.34
CA ARG A 44 14.57 -6.39 -20.89
C ARG A 44 13.15 -6.51 -20.35
N ALA A 45 12.14 -5.98 -21.03
CA ALA A 45 10.74 -6.17 -20.60
C ALA A 45 10.32 -7.64 -20.61
N LYS A 46 10.75 -8.42 -21.61
CA LYS A 46 10.47 -9.86 -21.70
C LYS A 46 11.22 -10.68 -20.64
N SER A 47 12.42 -10.27 -20.25
CA SER A 47 13.21 -11.00 -19.23
C SER A 47 12.55 -10.96 -17.84
N PHE A 48 11.61 -10.05 -17.58
CA PHE A 48 10.82 -10.02 -16.32
C PHE A 48 9.62 -10.98 -16.29
N ILE A 49 9.23 -11.60 -17.41
CA ILE A 49 8.09 -12.55 -17.44
C ILE A 49 8.23 -13.70 -16.42
N PRO A 50 9.41 -14.34 -16.25
CA PRO A 50 9.62 -15.38 -15.25
C PRO A 50 9.54 -14.90 -13.80
N VAL A 51 9.58 -13.59 -13.56
CA VAL A 51 9.35 -12.97 -12.24
C VAL A 51 7.87 -12.66 -12.04
N LEU A 52 7.23 -12.10 -13.07
CA LEU A 52 5.83 -11.66 -13.02
C LEU A 52 4.85 -12.82 -12.82
N ILE A 53 5.02 -13.92 -13.55
CA ILE A 53 4.08 -15.06 -13.50
C ILE A 53 4.04 -15.69 -12.10
N PRO A 54 5.18 -16.07 -11.47
CA PRO A 54 5.16 -16.63 -10.12
C PRO A 54 4.62 -15.66 -9.07
N LEU A 55 4.98 -14.38 -9.16
CA LEU A 55 4.51 -13.36 -8.23
C LEU A 55 2.98 -13.22 -8.31
N PHE A 56 2.42 -13.22 -9.52
CA PHE A 56 0.98 -13.14 -9.74
C PHE A 56 0.24 -14.35 -9.17
N VAL A 57 0.70 -15.57 -9.48
CA VAL A 57 0.10 -16.80 -8.94
C VAL A 57 0.16 -16.82 -7.41
N SER A 58 1.28 -16.41 -6.82
CA SER A 58 1.42 -16.32 -5.36
C SER A 58 0.49 -15.28 -4.74
N ALA A 59 0.35 -14.11 -5.37
CA ALA A 59 -0.56 -13.06 -4.92
C ALA A 59 -2.02 -13.51 -4.94
N PHE A 60 -2.46 -14.21 -5.99
CA PHE A 60 -3.81 -14.77 -6.09
C PHE A 60 -4.08 -15.81 -5.02
N LYS A 61 -3.15 -16.75 -4.81
CA LYS A 61 -3.25 -17.75 -3.76
C LYS A 61 -3.38 -17.10 -2.38
N ARG A 62 -2.57 -16.08 -2.10
CA ARG A 62 -2.66 -15.33 -0.84
C ARG A 62 -3.98 -14.58 -0.68
N ALA A 63 -4.55 -14.07 -1.76
CA ALA A 63 -5.86 -13.42 -1.73
C ALA A 63 -6.96 -14.43 -1.37
N GLU A 64 -6.93 -15.63 -1.93
CA GLU A 64 -7.87 -16.72 -1.64
C GLU A 64 -7.76 -17.21 -0.18
N GLU A 65 -6.53 -17.44 0.30
CA GLU A 65 -6.26 -17.80 1.69
C GLU A 65 -6.73 -16.70 2.66
N LEU A 66 -6.50 -15.43 2.32
CA LEU A 66 -6.97 -14.30 3.10
C LEU A 66 -8.50 -14.24 3.15
N ALA A 67 -9.17 -14.38 1.99
CA ALA A 67 -10.63 -14.36 1.92
C ALA A 67 -11.23 -15.48 2.78
N THR A 68 -10.73 -16.70 2.65
CA THR A 68 -11.17 -17.86 3.43
C THR A 68 -10.96 -17.65 4.93
N ALA A 69 -9.80 -17.11 5.33
CA ALA A 69 -9.50 -16.79 6.72
C ALA A 69 -10.40 -15.67 7.27
N MET A 70 -10.76 -14.69 6.44
CA MET A 70 -11.68 -13.62 6.80
C MET A 70 -13.09 -14.16 7.03
N GLU A 71 -13.58 -15.02 6.13
CA GLU A 71 -14.88 -15.69 6.28
C GLU A 71 -14.94 -16.57 7.53
N SER A 72 -13.86 -17.33 7.80
CA SER A 72 -13.72 -18.17 8.99
C SER A 72 -13.77 -17.35 10.29
N ARG A 73 -13.27 -16.12 10.27
CA ARG A 73 -13.38 -15.15 11.38
C ARG A 73 -14.71 -14.41 11.40
N CYS A 74 -15.71 -14.90 10.66
CA CYS A 74 -17.02 -14.28 10.51
C CYS A 74 -16.94 -12.82 10.04
N TYR A 75 -15.93 -12.47 9.23
CA TYR A 75 -15.84 -11.14 8.66
C TYR A 75 -16.93 -10.97 7.60
N ARG A 76 -18.06 -10.42 8.05
CA ARG A 76 -19.14 -9.93 7.20
C ARG A 76 -18.99 -8.41 7.22
N GLY A 77 -18.49 -7.81 6.12
CA GLY A 77 -18.34 -6.36 6.04
C GLY A 77 -19.67 -5.67 6.36
N GLY A 78 -19.66 -4.52 7.05
CA GLY A 78 -20.91 -3.82 7.34
C GLY A 78 -20.95 -2.95 8.60
N ILE A 79 -22.17 -2.53 8.90
CA ILE A 79 -22.58 -1.66 10.01
C ILE A 79 -22.45 -2.41 11.35
N GLY A 80 -22.03 -1.73 12.42
CA GLY A 80 -21.89 -2.33 13.76
C GLY A 80 -20.50 -2.85 14.12
N ARG A 81 -19.49 -2.64 13.26
CA ARG A 81 -18.09 -2.96 13.57
C ARG A 81 -17.44 -1.90 14.46
N THR A 82 -16.68 -2.34 15.46
CA THR A 82 -15.82 -1.45 16.26
C THR A 82 -14.45 -1.28 15.62
N ARG A 83 -13.82 -0.13 15.82
CA ARG A 83 -12.45 0.15 15.38
C ARG A 83 -11.49 -0.10 16.54
N MET A 84 -10.51 -0.99 16.34
CA MET A 84 -9.48 -1.29 17.34
C MET A 84 -8.47 -0.15 17.50
N LYS A 85 -8.04 0.46 16.39
CA LYS A 85 -7.22 1.67 16.40
C LYS A 85 -8.11 2.87 16.06
N GLN A 86 -8.39 3.70 17.05
CA GLN A 86 -9.11 4.95 16.88
C GLN A 86 -8.11 6.09 16.96
N LEU A 87 -8.19 7.03 16.02
CA LEU A 87 -7.43 8.27 16.07
C LEU A 87 -8.06 9.14 17.15
N ALA A 88 -7.26 9.53 18.15
CA ALA A 88 -7.66 10.44 19.21
C ALA A 88 -7.05 11.81 18.93
N PHE A 89 -7.86 12.87 19.04
CA PHE A 89 -7.37 14.23 18.96
C PHE A 89 -6.48 14.53 20.16
N THR A 90 -5.30 15.05 19.89
CA THR A 90 -4.30 15.39 20.90
C THR A 90 -4.10 16.91 20.93
N ASP A 91 -3.62 17.46 22.05
CA ASP A 91 -3.33 18.90 22.19
C ASP A 91 -2.35 19.43 21.11
N VAL A 92 -1.53 18.54 20.56
CA VAL A 92 -0.62 18.86 19.44
C VAL A 92 -1.41 19.18 18.17
N ASP A 93 -2.49 18.45 17.88
CA ASP A 93 -3.34 18.70 16.71
C ASP A 93 -4.00 20.07 16.81
N VAL A 94 -4.43 20.45 18.02
CA VAL A 94 -5.02 21.76 18.30
C VAL A 94 -3.99 22.88 18.11
N LYS A 95 -2.79 22.74 18.69
CA LYS A 95 -1.72 23.74 18.55
C LYS A 95 -1.30 23.94 17.09
N ILE A 96 -1.13 22.85 16.34
CA ILE A 96 -0.77 22.90 14.92
C ILE A 96 -1.91 23.54 14.12
N SER A 97 -3.16 23.14 14.35
CA SER A 97 -4.32 23.71 13.66
C SER A 97 -4.46 25.22 13.90
N LEU A 98 -4.25 25.68 15.14
CA LEU A 98 -4.33 27.09 15.49
C LEU A 98 -3.19 27.90 14.86
N PHE A 99 -1.97 27.35 14.87
CA PHE A 99 -0.83 27.97 14.19
C PHE A 99 -1.04 28.09 12.67
N LEU A 100 -1.48 27.02 12.01
CA LEU A 100 -1.79 27.03 10.58
C LEU A 100 -2.92 28.00 10.23
N GLY A 101 -3.95 28.07 11.07
CA GLY A 101 -5.05 29.02 10.91
C GLY A 101 -4.58 30.47 11.03
N ALA A 102 -3.80 30.79 12.06
CA ALA A 102 -3.23 32.13 12.24
C ALA A 102 -2.30 32.51 11.08
N PHE A 103 -1.46 31.59 10.62
CA PHE A 103 -0.58 31.81 9.47
C PHE A 103 -1.38 32.08 8.18
N MET A 104 -2.43 31.30 7.93
CA MET A 104 -3.31 31.50 6.77
C MET A 104 -3.99 32.88 6.81
N ILE A 105 -4.47 33.31 7.98
CA ILE A 105 -5.11 34.62 8.16
C ILE A 105 -4.11 35.76 7.88
N ILE A 106 -2.90 35.69 8.44
CA ILE A 106 -1.85 36.68 8.20
C ILE A 106 -1.49 36.74 6.71
N PHE A 107 -1.37 35.59 6.05
CA PHE A 107 -1.07 35.52 4.62
C PHE A 107 -2.17 36.21 3.78
N ILE A 108 -3.44 35.92 4.03
CA ILE A 108 -4.56 36.55 3.33
C ILE A 108 -4.59 38.06 3.56
N LEU A 109 -4.38 38.51 4.80
CA LEU A 109 -4.33 39.94 5.12
C LEU A 109 -3.16 40.63 4.39
N SER A 110 -1.98 40.02 4.34
CA SER A 110 -0.85 40.57 3.60
C SER A 110 -1.10 40.63 2.10
N ALA A 111 -1.80 39.65 1.52
CA ALA A 111 -2.16 39.63 0.10
C ALA A 111 -3.28 40.62 -0.27
N PHE A 112 -4.11 41.05 0.69
CA PHE A 112 -5.13 42.08 0.48
C PHE A 112 -4.59 43.50 0.69
N VAL A 113 -3.49 43.65 1.44
CA VAL A 113 -2.84 44.94 1.73
C VAL A 113 -1.83 45.35 0.65
N ILE A 114 -1.35 44.40 -0.17
CA ILE A 114 -0.51 44.61 -1.37
C ILE A 114 -1.41 44.80 -2.60
#